data_AF-A0A7S3RFF3-F1
#
_entry.id   AF-A0A7S3RFF3-F1
#
_cell.length_a   1.000
_cell.length_b   1.000
_cell.length_c   1.000
_cell.angle_alpha   90.00
_cell.angle_beta   90.00
_cell.angle_gamma   90.00
#
_symmetry.space_group_name_H-M   'P 1'
#
loop_
_entity.id
_entity.type
_entity.pdbx_description
1 polymer ?
#
loop_
_entity_poly.entity_id
_entity_poly.type
_entity_poly.pdbx_seq_one_letter_code
_entity_poly.pdbx_strand_id
1 'polypeptide(L)'
;QKPNPPTEARNLAYFGTTVLKGNATCLVHATGDSTFLGKIAQGIKSSRVVSTLEIQIEHFIHIIAGVAIVVGLLSLAANMLSPVKRTPGELLQNSAAALFAQVPEGLLPTVTISLMIASAEMVKRNV
;
A
#
# COMPACT_ATOMS: atom_id res chain seq x y z
N GLN A 1 -36.32 4.04 -28.36
CA GLN A 1 -35.04 4.61 -28.84
C GLN A 1 -34.20 4.93 -27.63
N LYS A 2 -33.09 4.21 -27.41
CA LYS A 2 -32.20 4.46 -26.25
C LYS A 2 -31.52 5.83 -26.49
N PRO A 3 -31.59 6.79 -25.56
CA PRO A 3 -30.88 8.06 -25.75
C PRO A 3 -29.37 7.77 -25.84
N ASN A 4 -28.71 8.35 -26.83
CA ASN A 4 -27.27 8.20 -27.01
C ASN A 4 -26.54 8.69 -25.75
N PRO A 5 -25.43 8.02 -25.36
CA PRO A 5 -24.65 8.47 -24.22
C PRO A 5 -24.19 9.92 -24.47
N PRO A 6 -24.15 10.77 -23.44
CA PRO A 6 -23.83 12.19 -23.59
C PRO A 6 -22.50 12.40 -24.32
N THR A 7 -21.53 11.50 -24.16
CA THR A 7 -20.22 11.49 -24.85
C THR A 7 -20.28 11.47 -26.37
N GLU A 8 -21.37 11.00 -26.97
CA GLU A 8 -21.58 10.97 -28.43
C GLU A 8 -22.46 12.13 -28.93
N ALA A 9 -22.88 13.03 -28.03
CA ALA A 9 -23.73 14.15 -28.39
C ALA A 9 -22.93 15.25 -29.09
N ARG A 10 -23.31 15.59 -30.32
CA ARG A 10 -22.63 16.60 -31.15
C ARG A 10 -22.88 18.05 -30.72
N ASN A 11 -23.85 18.27 -29.82
CA ASN A 11 -24.23 19.59 -29.32
C ASN A 11 -23.56 19.95 -27.99
N LEU A 12 -22.60 19.14 -27.52
CA LEU A 12 -21.85 19.41 -26.30
C LEU A 12 -20.37 19.66 -26.61
N ALA A 13 -19.81 20.67 -25.96
CA ALA A 13 -18.37 20.91 -25.92
C ALA A 13 -17.84 20.57 -24.53
N TYR A 14 -16.71 19.87 -24.47
CA TYR A 14 -16.15 19.37 -23.21
C TYR A 14 -14.95 20.20 -22.77
N PHE A 15 -14.84 20.41 -21.46
CA PHE A 15 -13.65 20.97 -20.83
C PHE A 15 -12.42 20.09 -21.14
N GLY A 16 -11.33 20.70 -21.60
CA GLY A 16 -10.10 20.01 -22.03
C GLY A 16 -10.02 19.68 -23.53
N THR A 17 -11.02 20.06 -24.34
CA THR A 17 -10.99 19.93 -25.80
C THR A 17 -10.69 21.27 -26.47
N THR A 18 -9.92 21.25 -27.57
CA THR A 18 -9.54 22.45 -28.34
C THR A 18 -10.33 22.52 -29.64
N VAL A 19 -10.84 23.71 -29.96
CA VAL A 19 -11.51 23.98 -31.25
C VAL A 19 -10.46 24.17 -32.33
N LEU A 20 -10.45 23.30 -33.35
CA LEU A 20 -9.48 23.36 -34.44
C LEU A 20 -9.85 24.37 -35.54
N LYS A 21 -11.15 24.53 -35.83
CA LYS A 21 -11.67 25.42 -36.88
C LYS A 21 -13.07 25.91 -36.54
N GLY A 22 -13.38 27.15 -36.94
CA GLY A 22 -14.69 27.78 -36.79
C GLY A 22 -14.86 28.59 -35.51
N ASN A 23 -16.00 29.28 -35.39
CA ASN A 23 -16.42 30.01 -34.20
C ASN A 23 -17.74 29.42 -33.70
N ALA A 24 -17.87 29.26 -32.39
CA ALA A 24 -19.09 28.77 -31.75
C ALA A 24 -19.43 29.62 -30.54
N THR A 25 -20.73 29.83 -30.31
CA THR A 25 -21.25 30.47 -29.10
C THR A 25 -22.04 29.42 -28.34
N CYS A 26 -21.68 29.18 -27.08
CA CYS A 26 -22.24 28.10 -26.27
C CYS A 26 -22.68 28.61 -24.90
N LEU A 27 -23.69 27.97 -24.32
CA LEU A 27 -24.06 28.17 -22.92
C LEU A 27 -23.18 27.30 -22.02
N VAL A 28 -22.67 27.88 -20.94
CA VAL A 28 -21.89 27.14 -19.94
C VAL A 28 -22.83 26.26 -19.11
N HIS A 29 -22.73 24.94 -19.29
CA HIS A 29 -23.56 23.96 -18.56
C HIS A 29 -22.96 23.54 -17.21
N ALA A 30 -21.63 23.43 -17.12
CA ALA A 30 -20.91 22.98 -15.92
C ALA A 30 -19.49 23.58 -15.88
N THR A 31 -18.94 23.79 -14.69
CA THR A 31 -17.60 24.36 -14.46
C THR A 31 -16.83 23.56 -13.40
N GLY A 32 -15.49 23.59 -13.46
CA GLY A 32 -14.62 22.91 -12.50
C GLY A 32 -14.89 21.40 -12.39
N ASP A 33 -15.01 20.91 -11.16
CA ASP A 33 -15.19 19.48 -10.84
C ASP A 33 -16.53 18.91 -11.35
N SER A 34 -17.53 19.78 -11.57
CA SER A 34 -18.83 19.36 -12.12
C SER A 34 -18.78 19.00 -13.62
N THR A 35 -17.68 19.34 -14.31
CA THR A 35 -17.45 18.97 -15.72
C THR A 35 -17.19 17.47 -15.88
N PHE A 36 -17.34 16.97 -17.10
CA PHE A 36 -17.06 15.57 -17.41
C PHE A 36 -15.60 15.18 -17.08
N LEU A 37 -14.63 16.04 -17.45
CA LEU A 37 -13.22 15.83 -17.11
C LEU A 37 -12.96 15.98 -15.60
N GLY A 38 -13.65 16.90 -14.92
CA GLY A 38 -13.60 17.06 -13.47
C GLY A 38 -14.01 15.79 -12.72
N LYS A 39 -15.10 15.15 -13.17
CA LYS A 39 -15.56 13.86 -12.63
C LYS A 39 -14.55 12.73 -12.83
N ILE A 40 -13.89 12.68 -13.98
CA ILE A 40 -12.80 11.72 -14.24
C ILE A 40 -11.62 11.99 -13.31
N ALA A 41 -11.17 13.24 -13.20
CA ALA A 41 -10.07 13.62 -12.33
C ALA A 41 -10.35 13.29 -10.85
N GLN A 42 -11.59 13.47 -10.40
CA GLN A 42 -12.01 13.07 -9.06
C GLN A 42 -12.01 11.54 -8.88
N GLY A 43 -12.43 10.79 -9.90
CA GLY A 43 -12.37 9.33 -9.91
C GLY A 43 -10.93 8.78 -9.79
N ILE A 44 -9.96 9.41 -10.46
CA ILE A 44 -8.55 9.02 -10.39
C ILE A 44 -7.97 9.28 -8.99
N LYS A 45 -8.34 10.38 -8.33
CA LYS A 45 -7.84 10.73 -6.99
C LYS A 45 -8.34 9.79 -5.89
N SER A 46 -9.47 9.11 -6.08
CA SER A 46 -10.13 8.36 -5.00
C SER A 46 -9.55 6.97 -4.74
N SER A 47 -8.67 6.45 -5.59
CA SER A 47 -8.23 5.04 -5.50
C SER A 47 -6.80 4.93 -4.99
N ARG A 48 -6.63 4.74 -3.68
CA ARG A 48 -5.38 4.18 -3.13
C ARG A 48 -5.37 2.69 -3.39
N VAL A 49 -4.59 2.24 -4.37
CA VAL A 49 -4.33 0.82 -4.61
C VAL A 49 -3.14 0.41 -3.77
N VAL A 50 -3.30 -0.64 -2.95
CA VAL A 50 -2.20 -1.22 -2.16
C VAL A 50 -1.17 -1.82 -3.12
N SER A 51 0.11 -1.54 -2.88
CA SER A 51 1.19 -2.08 -3.72
C SER A 51 1.34 -3.59 -3.54
N THR A 52 1.70 -4.30 -4.60
CA THR A 52 2.02 -5.74 -4.53
C THR A 52 3.21 -6.02 -3.61
N LEU A 53 4.13 -5.07 -3.45
CA LEU A 53 5.24 -5.17 -2.50
C LEU A 53 4.74 -5.07 -1.05
N GLU A 54 3.79 -4.18 -0.78
CA GLU A 54 3.21 -3.97 0.55
C GLU A 54 2.50 -5.24 1.03
N ILE A 55 1.71 -5.86 0.15
CA ILE A 55 1.03 -7.15 0.42
C ILE A 55 2.05 -8.26 0.74
N GLN A 56 3.16 -8.32 0.01
CA GLN A 56 4.20 -9.33 0.24
C GLN A 56 4.94 -9.11 1.57
N ILE A 57 5.24 -7.84 1.91
CA ILE A 57 5.87 -7.49 3.18
C ILE A 57 4.94 -7.84 4.34
N GLU A 58 3.66 -7.50 4.25
CA GLU A 58 2.68 -7.84 5.28
C GLU A 58 2.56 -9.36 5.49
N HIS A 59 2.51 -10.13 4.39
CA HIS A 59 2.49 -11.58 4.46
C HIS A 59 3.74 -12.15 5.13
N PHE A 60 4.92 -11.62 4.77
CA PHE A 60 6.18 -12.03 5.36
C PHE A 60 6.25 -11.73 6.87
N ILE A 61 5.79 -10.55 7.28
CA ILE A 61 5.72 -10.16 8.69
C ILE A 61 4.79 -11.10 9.46
N HIS A 62 3.63 -11.44 8.91
CA HIS A 62 2.70 -12.39 9.56
C HIS A 62 3.31 -13.79 9.74
N ILE A 63 4.07 -14.29 8.77
CA ILE A 63 4.77 -15.58 8.90
C ILE A 63 5.76 -15.53 10.06
N ILE A 64 6.61 -14.51 10.12
CA ILE A 64 7.62 -14.39 11.19
C ILE A 64 6.96 -14.22 12.55
N ALA A 65 5.91 -13.41 12.64
CA ALA A 65 5.15 -13.25 13.88
C ALA A 65 4.56 -14.60 14.36
N GLY A 66 4.02 -15.41 13.44
CA GLY A 66 3.56 -16.76 13.75
C GLY A 66 4.68 -17.65 14.30
N VAL A 67 5.85 -17.66 13.65
CA VAL A 67 7.02 -18.43 14.11
C VAL A 67 7.51 -17.94 15.48
N ALA A 68 7.56 -16.63 15.70
CA ALA A 68 7.99 -16.02 16.96
C ALA A 68 7.10 -16.47 18.14
N ILE A 69 5.78 -16.49 17.94
CA ILE A 69 4.83 -16.96 18.95
C ILE A 69 5.03 -18.45 19.24
N VAL A 70 5.16 -19.28 18.21
CA VAL A 70 5.37 -20.73 18.37
C VAL A 70 6.65 -21.02 19.15
N VAL A 71 7.77 -20.39 18.78
CA VAL A 71 9.05 -20.56 19.47
C VAL A 71 9.01 -20.01 20.90
N GLY A 72 8.37 -18.86 21.12
CA GLY A 72 8.18 -18.28 22.44
C GLY A 72 7.38 -19.19 23.37
N LEU A 73 6.28 -19.77 22.90
CA LEU A 73 5.45 -20.71 23.65
C LEU A 73 6.19 -22.02 23.94
N LEU A 74 6.92 -22.56 22.95
CA LEU A 74 7.74 -23.76 23.13
C LEU A 74 8.84 -23.53 24.18
N SER A 75 9.51 -22.38 24.12
CA SER A 75 10.51 -21.99 25.12
C SER A 75 9.90 -21.86 26.51
N LEU A 76 8.72 -21.24 26.64
CA LEU A 76 8.01 -21.12 27.91
C LEU A 76 7.63 -22.49 28.49
N ALA A 77 7.07 -23.38 27.67
CA ALA A 77 6.72 -24.74 28.08
C ALA A 77 7.95 -25.52 28.52
N ALA A 78 9.05 -25.47 27.75
CA ALA A 78 10.30 -26.15 28.09
C ALA A 78 10.94 -25.63 29.39
N ASN A 79 10.87 -24.32 29.64
CA ASN A 79 11.35 -23.73 30.88
C ASN A 79 10.51 -24.16 32.10
N MET A 80 9.19 -24.34 31.92
CA MET A 80 8.28 -24.78 33.00
C MET A 80 8.40 -26.28 33.32
N LEU A 81 8.75 -27.11 32.33
CA LEU A 81 9.04 -28.54 32.49
C LEU A 81 10.46 -28.82 33.02
N SER A 82 11.33 -27.81 33.07
CA SER A 82 12.71 -27.98 33.49
C SER A 82 12.82 -28.21 35.02
N PRO A 83 13.60 -29.20 35.49
CA PRO A 83 13.76 -29.49 36.91
C PRO A 83 14.63 -28.48 37.67
N VAL A 84 15.16 -27.45 36.99
CA VAL A 84 15.99 -26.41 37.60
C VAL A 84 15.09 -25.37 38.27
N LYS A 85 15.23 -25.19 39.59
CA LYS A 85 14.53 -24.13 40.35
C LYS A 85 15.05 -22.76 39.93
N ARG A 86 14.46 -22.17 38.90
CA ARG A 86 14.66 -20.77 38.51
C ARG A 86 13.52 -19.92 39.05
N THR A 87 13.82 -18.64 39.31
CA THR A 87 12.81 -17.69 39.78
C THR A 87 11.79 -17.44 38.65
N PRO A 88 10.49 -17.23 38.93
CA PRO A 88 9.49 -16.96 37.87
C PRO A 88 9.89 -15.81 36.92
N GLY A 89 10.63 -14.82 37.43
CA GLY A 89 11.18 -13.72 36.63
C GLY A 89 12.22 -14.15 35.60
N GLU A 90 13.09 -15.12 35.94
CA GLU A 90 14.13 -15.62 35.04
C GLU A 90 13.53 -16.49 33.91
N LEU A 91 12.48 -17.26 34.21
CA LEU A 91 11.74 -18.03 33.18
C LEU A 91 11.11 -17.09 32.15
N LEU A 92 10.46 -16.02 32.64
CA LEU A 92 9.78 -15.06 31.78
C LEU A 92 10.79 -14.26 30.95
N GLN A 93 11.93 -13.87 31.54
CA GLN A 93 13.01 -13.20 30.82
C GLN A 93 13.60 -14.08 29.72
N ASN A 94 13.87 -15.37 30.00
CA ASN A 94 14.40 -16.30 29.01
C ASN A 94 13.41 -16.58 27.86
N SER A 95 12.12 -16.72 28.20
CA SER A 95 11.06 -16.95 27.20
C SER A 95 10.81 -15.71 26.34
N ALA A 96 10.83 -14.51 26.94
CA ALA A 96 10.73 -13.25 26.22
C ALA A 96 11.95 -13.02 25.30
N ALA A 97 13.16 -13.34 25.75
CA ALA A 97 14.36 -13.26 24.92
C ALA A 97 14.26 -14.17 23.68
N ALA A 98 13.76 -15.40 23.84
CA ALA A 98 13.54 -16.31 22.72
C ALA A 98 12.47 -15.81 21.73
N LEU A 99 11.45 -15.09 22.21
CA LEU A 99 10.43 -14.47 21.37
C LEU A 99 11.01 -13.30 20.56
N PHE A 100 11.69 -12.36 21.23
CA PHE A 100 12.27 -11.17 20.57
C PHE A 100 13.40 -11.51 19.60
N ALA A 101 14.10 -12.63 19.79
CA ALA A 101 15.15 -13.10 18.88
C ALA A 101 14.68 -13.30 17.43
N GLN A 102 13.38 -13.52 17.22
CA GLN A 102 12.79 -13.75 15.91
C GLN A 102 12.31 -12.45 15.23
N VAL A 103 12.36 -11.29 15.91
CA VAL A 103 11.89 -10.01 15.36
C VAL A 103 12.87 -9.49 14.32
N PRO A 104 12.44 -9.26 13.07
CA PRO A 104 13.32 -8.82 12.00
C PRO A 104 13.48 -7.30 12.03
N GLU A 105 14.23 -6.78 13.01
CA GLU A 105 14.43 -5.33 13.20
C GLU A 105 15.07 -4.63 11.98
N GLY A 106 15.80 -5.38 11.15
CA GLY A 106 16.46 -4.87 9.95
C GLY A 106 15.60 -4.86 8.69
N LEU A 107 14.38 -5.41 8.69
CA LEU A 107 13.61 -5.59 7.45
C LEU A 107 13.14 -4.26 6.85
N LEU A 108 12.60 -3.36 7.68
CA LEU A 108 12.04 -2.11 7.17
C LEU A 108 13.11 -1.17 6.58
N PRO A 109 14.28 -0.97 7.22
CA PRO A 109 15.36 -0.17 6.64
C PRO A 109 15.95 -0.80 5.36
N THR A 110 16.13 -2.12 5.33
CA THR A 110 16.73 -2.80 4.16
C THR A 110 15.84 -2.70 2.94
N VAL A 111 14.53 -2.94 3.07
CA VAL A 111 13.58 -2.77 1.95
C VAL A 111 13.58 -1.33 1.46
N THR A 112 13.60 -0.35 2.35
CA THR A 112 13.64 1.07 1.98
C THR A 112 14.91 1.42 1.20
N ILE A 113 16.07 0.94 1.65
CA ILE A 113 17.35 1.15 0.96
C ILE A 113 17.37 0.43 -0.39
N SER A 114 16.86 -0.80 -0.47
CA SER A 114 16.76 -1.54 -1.73
C SER A 114 15.88 -0.80 -2.75
N LEU A 115 14.74 -0.26 -2.31
CA LEU A 115 13.87 0.57 -3.15
C LEU A 115 14.54 1.88 -3.56
N MET A 116 15.27 2.53 -2.65
CA MET A 116 16.02 3.75 -2.96
C MET A 116 17.09 3.51 -4.03
N ILE A 117 17.82 2.39 -3.95
CA ILE A 117 18.81 2.03 -4.95
C ILE A 117 18.12 1.69 -6.28
N ALA A 118 17.03 0.91 -6.24
CA ALA A 118 16.27 0.57 -7.43
C ALA A 118 15.70 1.81 -8.14
N SER A 119 15.15 2.78 -7.39
CA SER A 119 14.65 4.03 -7.96
C SER A 119 15.77 4.91 -8.50
N ALA A 120 16.92 4.98 -7.82
CA ALA A 120 18.09 5.69 -8.33
C ALA A 120 18.60 5.09 -9.65
N GLU A 121 18.54 3.77 -9.81
CA GLU A 121 18.88 3.09 -11.07
C GLU A 121 17.83 3.33 -12.18
N MET A 122 16.54 3.42 -11.84
CA MET A 122 15.48 3.79 -12.81
C MET A 122 15.70 5.21 -13.35
N VAL A 123 16.03 6.16 -12.47
CA VAL A 123 16.33 7.55 -12.84
C VAL A 123 17.53 7.63 -13.80
N LYS A 124 18.60 6.85 -13.56
CA LYS A 124 19.75 6.80 -14.50
C LYS A 124 19.37 6.33 -15.90
N ARG A 125 18.29 5.55 -16.01
CA ARG A 125 17.76 5.03 -17.29
C ARG A 125 16.67 5.94 -17.89
N ASN A 126 16.40 7.10 -17.29
CA ASN A 126 15.31 8.01 -17.66
C ASN A 126 13.93 7.33 -17.70
N VAL A 127 13.66 6.46 -16.72
CA VAL A 127 12.34 5.87 -16.46
C VAL A 127 11.77 6.49 -15.19
#